data_AF-A0A151EFY1-F1
#
_entry.id   AF-A0A151EFY1-F1
#
_cell.length_a   1.000
_cell.length_b   1.000
_cell.length_c   1.000
_cell.angle_alpha   90.00
_cell.angle_beta   90.00
_cell.angle_gamma   90.00
#
_symmetry.space_group_name_H-M   'P 1'
#
loop_
_entity.id
_entity.type
_entity.pdbx_description
1 polymer ?
#
loop_
_entity_poly.entity_id
_entity_poly.type
_entity_poly.pdbx_seq_one_letter_code
_entity_poly.pdbx_strand_id
1 'polypeptide(L)'
;MGKVGKADFAVLVDMIANRRIIAIIETKGAADRITCDDEIRKLSRPGMLRTDTVKKAISNAYQVSRAFPESLFFIVTSHVPTGGNAKCMCDLAEGDIVNKIVDITNPSDLDEMIKMIREAL
;
A
#
# COMPACT_ATOMS: atom_id res chain seq x y z
N MET A 1 -26.36 4.16 -1.17
CA MET A 1 -25.08 4.73 -1.63
C MET A 1 -23.96 4.05 -0.84
N GLY A 2 -23.12 3.26 -1.50
CA GLY A 2 -21.98 2.61 -0.84
C GLY A 2 -20.99 3.66 -0.34
N LYS A 3 -20.41 3.44 0.85
CA LYS A 3 -19.33 4.30 1.36
C LYS A 3 -18.16 4.22 0.37
N VAL A 4 -17.77 5.38 -0.16
CA VAL A 4 -16.60 5.53 -1.06
C VAL A 4 -15.36 5.03 -0.32
N GLY A 5 -14.54 4.20 -0.99
CA GLY A 5 -13.25 3.79 -0.46
C GLY A 5 -12.39 5.01 -0.12
N LYS A 6 -11.72 4.99 1.03
CA LYS A 6 -10.80 6.06 1.45
C LYS A 6 -9.38 5.56 1.33
N ALA A 7 -8.52 6.36 0.72
CA ALA A 7 -7.08 6.20 0.83
C ALA A 7 -6.62 6.61 2.24
N ASP A 8 -5.53 6.00 2.71
CA ASP A 8 -4.91 6.39 3.98
C ASP A 8 -4.19 7.73 3.84
N PHE A 9 -3.38 7.89 2.78
CA PHE A 9 -2.71 9.15 2.46
C PHE A 9 -2.72 9.44 0.95
N ALA A 10 -2.66 10.73 0.61
CA ALA A 10 -2.50 11.19 -0.77
C ALA A 10 -1.56 12.39 -0.80
N VAL A 11 -0.69 12.43 -1.83
CA VAL A 11 0.17 13.57 -2.14
C VAL A 11 -0.53 14.40 -3.21
N LEU A 12 -0.76 15.67 -2.90
CA LEU A 12 -1.47 16.62 -3.75
C LEU A 12 -0.53 17.74 -4.19
N VAL A 13 -0.63 18.15 -5.44
CA VAL A 13 -0.04 19.40 -5.93
C VAL A 13 -1.19 20.36 -6.24
N ASP A 14 -1.13 21.54 -5.60
CA ASP A 14 -2.08 22.62 -5.82
C ASP A 14 -1.44 23.65 -6.79
N MET A 15 -1.59 23.39 -8.09
CA MET A 15 -1.25 24.37 -9.11
C MET A 15 -2.47 25.26 -9.30
N ILE A 16 -2.48 26.44 -8.65
CA ILE A 16 -3.39 27.59 -8.86
C ILE A 16 -4.61 27.20 -9.74
N ALA A 17 -5.61 26.55 -9.12
CA ALA A 17 -6.89 26.08 -9.70
C ALA A 17 -7.03 24.62 -10.22
N ASN A 18 -6.00 23.77 -10.23
CA ASN A 18 -6.13 22.37 -10.62
C ASN A 18 -5.37 21.44 -9.68
N ARG A 19 -6.07 20.95 -8.64
CA ARG A 19 -5.52 19.97 -7.69
C ARG A 19 -5.32 18.63 -8.38
N ARG A 20 -4.07 18.21 -8.52
CA ARG A 20 -3.71 16.88 -9.04
C ARG A 20 -3.27 15.97 -7.90
N ILE A 21 -3.76 14.73 -7.90
CA ILE A 21 -3.25 13.66 -7.05
C ILE A 21 -2.00 13.11 -7.74
N ILE A 22 -0.85 13.22 -7.08
CA ILE A 22 0.43 12.70 -7.58
C ILE A 22 0.63 11.25 -7.15
N ALA A 23 0.35 10.97 -5.88
CA ALA A 23 0.53 9.65 -5.32
C ALA A 23 -0.55 9.35 -4.29
N ILE A 24 -0.92 8.08 -4.20
CA ILE A 24 -1.79 7.50 -3.18
C ILE A 24 -0.98 6.44 -2.44
N ILE A 25 -1.05 6.48 -1.11
CA ILE A 25 -0.33 5.55 -0.25
C ILE A 25 -1.35 4.79 0.58
N GLU A 26 -1.45 3.49 0.33
CA GLU A 26 -2.28 2.55 1.08
C GLU A 26 -1.42 1.83 2.11
N THR A 27 -1.73 2.00 3.39
CA THR A 27 -0.97 1.40 4.48
C THR A 27 -1.61 0.11 4.95
N LYS A 28 -0.85 -0.98 4.95
CA LYS A 28 -1.28 -2.31 5.40
C LYS A 28 -0.43 -2.80 6.57
N GLY A 29 -0.50 -2.05 7.67
CA GLY A 29 0.05 -2.48 8.95
C GLY A 29 -0.81 -3.56 9.61
N ALA A 30 -0.17 -4.33 10.50
CA ALA A 30 -0.88 -5.06 11.54
C ALA A 30 0.04 -5.24 12.74
N ALA A 31 -0.57 -5.42 13.91
CA ALA A 31 0.15 -5.92 15.07
C ALA A 31 0.77 -7.28 14.74
N ASP A 32 2.04 -7.47 15.09
CA ASP A 32 2.73 -8.76 15.04
C ASP A 32 2.59 -9.55 16.35
N ARG A 33 2.11 -8.89 17.41
CA ARG A 33 1.91 -9.44 18.74
C ARG A 33 0.78 -8.76 19.49
N ILE A 34 0.21 -9.46 20.46
CA ILE A 34 -0.73 -8.93 21.45
C ILE A 34 -0.27 -9.33 22.86
N THR A 35 -0.54 -8.49 23.85
CA THR A 35 -0.32 -8.82 25.27
C THR A 35 -1.64 -9.27 25.88
N CYS A 36 -1.67 -10.48 26.46
CA CYS A 36 -2.82 -11.03 27.18
C CYS A 36 -2.31 -11.56 28.52
N ASP A 37 -2.83 -11.04 29.64
CA ASP A 37 -2.45 -11.47 31.00
C ASP A 37 -0.93 -11.53 31.22
N ASP A 38 -0.23 -10.46 30.83
CA ASP A 38 1.24 -10.34 30.84
C ASP A 38 2.03 -11.30 29.92
N GLU A 39 1.34 -12.17 29.17
CA GLU A 39 1.95 -13.00 28.12
C GLU A 39 1.92 -12.31 26.74
N ILE A 40 3.08 -12.31 26.06
CA ILE A 40 3.19 -11.84 24.68
C ILE A 40 2.86 -12.97 23.71
N ARG A 41 1.76 -12.84 22.97
CA ARG A 41 1.37 -13.78 21.91
C ARG A 41 1.66 -13.20 20.54
N LYS A 42 2.53 -13.87 19.77
CA LYS A 42 2.79 -13.51 18.36
C LYS A 42 1.64 -13.92 17.46
N LEU A 43 1.27 -13.05 16.53
CA LEU A 43 0.29 -13.32 15.50
C LEU A 43 0.95 -14.03 14.31
N SER A 44 0.33 -15.09 13.81
CA SER A 44 0.94 -15.97 12.79
C SER A 44 0.97 -15.35 11.39
N ARG A 45 0.06 -14.41 11.09
CA ARG A 45 -0.07 -13.76 9.77
C ARG A 45 -0.47 -12.29 9.91
N PRO A 46 0.43 -11.39 10.32
CA PRO A 46 0.20 -9.95 10.29
C PRO A 46 0.12 -9.38 8.88
N GLY A 47 -0.71 -8.35 8.71
CA GLY A 47 -0.68 -7.45 7.56
C GLY A 47 -0.94 -8.17 6.24
N MET A 48 -0.06 -7.89 5.27
CA MET A 48 -0.13 -8.47 3.93
C MET A 48 0.19 -9.97 3.88
N LEU A 49 0.65 -10.61 4.96
CA LEU A 49 0.75 -12.08 5.01
C LEU A 49 -0.62 -12.78 4.96
N ARG A 50 -1.71 -12.03 5.17
CA ARG A 50 -3.07 -12.53 4.94
C ARG A 50 -3.54 -12.18 3.53
N THR A 51 -3.95 -13.21 2.80
CA THR A 51 -4.50 -13.08 1.45
C THR A 51 -5.69 -12.11 1.36
N ASP A 52 -6.54 -12.03 2.39
CA ASP A 52 -7.66 -11.08 2.39
C ASP A 52 -7.19 -9.62 2.42
N THR A 53 -6.06 -9.35 3.10
CA THR A 53 -5.46 -8.01 3.20
C THR A 53 -4.86 -7.62 1.84
N VAL A 54 -4.18 -8.56 1.16
CA VAL A 54 -3.66 -8.36 -0.20
C VAL A 54 -4.79 -8.08 -1.20
N LYS A 55 -5.87 -8.88 -1.15
CA LYS A 55 -7.05 -8.68 -2.02
C LYS A 55 -7.66 -7.29 -1.86
N LYS A 56 -7.76 -6.79 -0.63
CA LYS A 56 -8.28 -5.44 -0.36
C LYS A 56 -7.36 -4.36 -0.94
N ALA A 57 -6.04 -4.49 -0.74
CA ALA A 57 -5.08 -3.52 -1.25
C ALA A 57 -5.08 -3.47 -2.79
N ILE A 58 -5.06 -4.63 -3.45
CA ILE A 58 -5.13 -4.74 -4.92
C ILE A 58 -6.47 -4.22 -5.46
N SER A 59 -7.57 -4.50 -4.77
CA SER A 59 -8.88 -3.97 -5.16
C SER A 59 -8.93 -2.44 -5.07
N ASN A 60 -8.26 -1.83 -4.09
CA ASN A 60 -8.12 -0.37 -4.02
C ASN A 60 -7.22 0.16 -5.15
N ALA A 61 -6.09 -0.48 -5.40
CA ALA A 61 -5.17 -0.11 -6.48
C ALA A 61 -5.88 -0.11 -7.85
N TYR A 62 -6.69 -1.14 -8.13
CA TYR A 62 -7.47 -1.22 -9.35
C TYR A 62 -8.51 -0.10 -9.47
N GLN A 63 -9.19 0.27 -8.38
CA GLN A 63 -10.14 1.38 -8.41
C GLN A 63 -9.42 2.71 -8.70
N VAL A 64 -8.25 2.92 -8.08
CA VAL A 64 -7.44 4.12 -8.30
C VAL A 64 -6.94 4.18 -9.74
N SER A 65 -6.42 3.09 -10.30
CA SER A 65 -5.90 3.11 -11.67
C SER A 65 -6.96 3.45 -12.72
N ARG A 66 -8.25 3.27 -12.41
CA ARG A 66 -9.37 3.70 -13.25
C ARG A 66 -9.84 5.13 -12.99
N ALA A 67 -9.83 5.57 -11.75
CA ALA A 67 -10.30 6.90 -11.36
C ALA A 67 -9.24 7.99 -11.56
N PHE A 68 -7.98 7.66 -11.30
CA PHE A 68 -6.81 8.53 -11.30
C PHE A 68 -5.63 7.84 -12.00
N PRO A 69 -5.74 7.57 -13.32
CA PRO A 69 -4.75 6.77 -14.06
C PRO A 69 -3.34 7.37 -14.07
N GLU A 70 -3.22 8.69 -13.89
CA GLU A 70 -1.97 9.44 -13.86
C GLU A 70 -1.33 9.54 -12.46
N SER A 71 -1.95 8.92 -11.45
CA SER A 71 -1.45 8.94 -10.07
C SER A 71 -0.68 7.67 -9.75
N LEU A 72 0.42 7.82 -9.01
CA LEU A 72 1.16 6.69 -8.47
C LEU A 72 0.34 6.03 -7.35
N PHE A 73 0.39 4.71 -7.25
CA PHE A 73 -0.22 3.95 -6.16
C PHE A 73 0.81 3.07 -5.46
N PHE A 74 0.97 3.27 -4.16
CA PHE A 74 1.90 2.52 -3.32
C PHE A 74 1.15 1.72 -2.26
N ILE A 75 1.61 0.49 -2.02
CA ILE A 75 1.20 -0.27 -0.84
C ILE A 75 2.37 -0.26 0.14
N VAL A 76 2.20 0.32 1.32
CA VAL A 76 3.24 0.35 2.37
C VAL A 76 2.88 -0.65 3.45
N THR A 77 3.82 -1.54 3.76
CA THR A 77 3.61 -2.61 4.76
C THR A 77 4.92 -2.88 5.51
N SER A 78 4.81 -3.42 6.73
CA SER A 78 5.95 -3.99 7.46
C SER A 78 6.11 -5.50 7.25
N HIS A 79 5.23 -6.11 6.46
CA HIS A 79 5.17 -7.55 6.27
C HIS A 79 4.91 -7.88 4.81
N VAL A 80 5.94 -7.82 3.97
CA VAL A 80 5.84 -8.19 2.56
C VAL A 80 5.74 -9.72 2.43
N PRO A 81 4.79 -10.26 1.66
CA PRO A 81 4.68 -11.70 1.44
C PRO A 81 5.88 -12.26 0.69
N THR A 82 6.50 -13.32 1.21
CA THR A 82 7.63 -14.01 0.58
C THR A 82 7.25 -15.32 -0.13
N GLY A 83 5.98 -15.75 -0.05
CA GLY A 83 5.50 -16.96 -0.70
C GLY A 83 3.98 -17.11 -0.78
N GLY A 84 3.55 -18.15 -1.50
CA GLY A 84 2.14 -18.51 -1.69
C GLY A 84 1.32 -17.48 -2.48
N ASN A 85 0.00 -17.59 -2.37
CA ASN A 85 -0.94 -16.77 -3.14
C ASN A 85 -0.81 -15.26 -2.84
N ALA A 86 -0.45 -14.90 -1.61
CA ALA A 86 -0.22 -13.50 -1.24
C ALA A 86 0.93 -12.91 -2.07
N LYS A 87 2.07 -13.60 -2.15
CA LYS A 87 3.20 -13.18 -2.99
C LYS A 87 2.83 -13.14 -4.46
N CYS A 88 2.20 -14.20 -4.98
CA CYS A 88 1.81 -14.27 -6.39
C CYS A 88 0.93 -13.09 -6.81
N MET A 89 -0.04 -12.70 -5.98
CA MET A 89 -0.87 -11.52 -6.26
C MET A 89 -0.09 -10.21 -6.19
N CYS A 90 0.84 -10.07 -5.25
CA CYS A 90 1.73 -8.91 -5.17
C CYS A 90 2.61 -8.79 -6.42
N ASP A 91 3.28 -9.88 -6.81
CA ASP A 91 4.16 -9.93 -7.98
C ASP A 91 3.42 -9.60 -9.29
N LEU A 92 2.14 -9.98 -9.40
CA LEU A 92 1.31 -9.67 -10.57
C LEU A 92 0.81 -8.21 -10.58
N ALA A 93 0.63 -7.60 -9.41
CA ALA A 93 0.08 -6.25 -9.31
C ALA A 93 1.17 -5.16 -9.37
N GLU A 94 2.36 -5.44 -8.82
CA GLU A 94 3.49 -4.52 -8.79
C GLU A 94 4.07 -4.31 -10.20
N GLY A 95 4.26 -3.05 -10.58
CA GLY A 95 4.64 -2.63 -11.93
C GLY A 95 3.46 -2.51 -12.92
N ASP A 96 2.26 -2.98 -12.57
CA ASP A 96 1.04 -2.82 -13.38
C ASP A 96 0.09 -1.79 -12.74
N ILE A 97 -0.68 -2.19 -11.73
CA ILE A 97 -1.65 -1.32 -11.05
C ILE A 97 -1.14 -0.78 -9.71
N VAL A 98 -0.04 -1.32 -9.20
CA VAL A 98 0.68 -0.84 -8.03
C VAL A 98 2.08 -0.45 -8.49
N ASN A 99 2.50 0.79 -8.28
CA ASN A 99 3.82 1.23 -8.70
C ASN A 99 4.93 0.58 -7.87
N LYS A 100 4.71 0.43 -6.55
CA LYS A 100 5.63 -0.29 -5.67
C LYS A 100 4.93 -0.80 -4.42
N ILE A 101 5.31 -1.98 -3.97
CA ILE A 101 5.01 -2.51 -2.64
C ILE A 101 6.24 -2.25 -1.77
N VAL A 102 6.07 -1.37 -0.80
CA VAL A 102 7.17 -0.80 -0.01
C VAL A 102 7.24 -1.51 1.34
N ASP A 103 8.38 -2.12 1.63
CA ASP A 103 8.71 -2.57 2.98
C ASP A 103 9.19 -1.38 3.82
N ILE A 104 8.37 -0.92 4.76
CA ILE A 104 8.70 0.20 5.68
C ILE A 104 9.91 -0.13 6.58
N THR A 105 10.28 -1.41 6.70
CA THR A 105 11.46 -1.84 7.46
C THR A 105 12.74 -1.81 6.63
N ASN A 106 12.63 -1.63 5.31
CA ASN A 106 13.75 -1.48 4.39
C ASN A 106 13.90 -0.01 3.94
N PRO A 107 14.94 0.72 4.42
CA PRO A 107 15.15 2.11 4.04
C PRO A 107 15.26 2.34 2.53
N SER A 108 15.84 1.40 1.77
CA SER A 108 15.99 1.57 0.32
C SER A 108 14.66 1.62 -0.40
N ASP A 109 13.66 0.86 0.05
CA ASP A 109 12.33 0.85 -0.56
C ASP A 109 11.63 2.19 -0.36
N LEU A 110 11.84 2.81 0.81
CA LEU A 110 11.31 4.13 1.13
C LEU A 110 11.96 5.22 0.29
N ASP A 111 13.29 5.17 0.16
CA ASP A 111 14.04 6.11 -0.68
C ASP A 111 13.58 6.04 -2.14
N GLU A 112 13.35 4.83 -2.66
CA GLU A 112 12.83 4.62 -4.00
C GLU A 112 11.41 5.18 -4.18
N MET A 113 10.50 4.92 -3.22
CA MET A 113 9.15 5.50 -3.24
C MET A 113 9.20 7.03 -3.25
N ILE A 114 10.02 7.64 -2.37
CA ILE A 114 10.17 9.10 -2.30
C ILE A 114 10.73 9.66 -3.60
N LYS A 115 11.72 8.98 -4.19
CA LYS A 115 12.28 9.37 -5.49
C LYS A 115 11.20 9.38 -6.58
N MET A 116 10.41 8.30 -6.69
CA MET A 116 9.32 8.22 -7.67
C MET A 116 8.28 9.34 -7.49
N ILE A 117 7.91 9.65 -6.24
CA ILE A 117 6.99 10.75 -5.95
C ILE A 117 7.58 12.08 -6.39
N ARG A 118 8.86 12.34 -6.12
CA ARG A 118 9.55 13.59 -6.50
C ARG A 118 9.69 13.75 -8.01
N GLU A 119 9.91 12.66 -8.73
CA GLU A 119 9.98 12.67 -10.20
C GLU A 119 8.62 12.92 -10.86
N ALA A 120 7.52 12.68 -10.13
CA ALA A 120 6.16 12.91 -10.58
C ALA A 120 5.57 14.28 -10.17
N LEU A 121 6.29 15.06 -9.34
CA LEU A 121 5.95 16.46 -9.00
C LEU A 121 6.21 17.39 -10.19
#